data_AF-A0A7V9SXK8-F1
#
_entry.id   AF-A0A7V9SXK8-F1
#
_cell.length_a   1.000
_cell.length_b   1.000
_cell.length_c   1.000
_cell.angle_alpha   90.00
_cell.angle_beta   90.00
_cell.angle_gamma   90.00
#
_symmetry.space_group_name_H-M   'P 1'
#
loop_
_entity.id
_entity.type
_entity.pdbx_description
1 polymer ?
#
loop_
_entity_poly.entity_id
_entity_poly.type
_entity_poly.pdbx_seq_one_letter_code
_entity_poly.pdbx_strand_id
1 'polypeptide(L)'
;MRFTFCSLLVVLFFGLNVNAQELTRAQKLQKIDELNKQIKLLEKDFIAPDAQDFKQAQTESFNIFRILPREKNDGRMTTLGGGGAYYSFARKTAKYGNGSDIELSQNYLSVGFAGVNYGFIYDLGDLPLPSVSRETTEANFLANYRPPTDEPEIRNEQRKARGYGANGILYKDRVPSVAGHTYLLRSINFGTSDILVAFKVHRKDTDGSLIIFWKNILTFDTPQIERNQAIVTDSPQSSEAKAETIDYETLNSVQNALVQIGLFNVSVEATNKEVTLRGNIPKGKMAEAVRTAQEIAKRKVVNHLTEQ
;
A
#
# COMPACT_ATOMS: atom_id res chain seq x y z
N MET A 1 -77.55 32.82 -4.48
CA MET A 1 -77.62 33.50 -3.16
C MET A 1 -76.23 34.04 -2.88
N ARG A 2 -76.11 35.37 -2.76
CA ARG A 2 -74.87 36.11 -2.53
C ARG A 2 -74.43 35.95 -1.07
N PHE A 3 -73.15 35.77 -0.79
CA PHE A 3 -72.52 36.40 0.39
C PHE A 3 -71.04 36.68 0.11
N THR A 4 -70.77 37.97 -0.04
CA THR A 4 -69.46 38.60 -0.18
C THR A 4 -68.96 38.91 1.22
N PHE A 5 -67.81 38.36 1.62
CA PHE A 5 -67.08 38.82 2.80
C PHE A 5 -65.69 39.31 2.38
N CYS A 6 -65.59 40.63 2.28
CA CYS A 6 -64.34 41.37 2.13
C CYS A 6 -63.70 41.51 3.53
N SER A 7 -62.67 40.72 3.83
CA SER A 7 -61.77 40.97 4.96
C SER A 7 -60.45 41.52 4.44
N LEU A 8 -60.30 42.83 4.60
CA LEU A 8 -59.09 43.59 4.33
C LEU A 8 -58.06 43.30 5.44
N LEU A 9 -57.11 42.40 5.20
CA LEU A 9 -56.00 42.10 6.10
C LEU A 9 -54.85 43.07 5.82
N VAL A 10 -54.67 44.07 6.68
CA VAL A 10 -53.53 44.99 6.65
C VAL A 10 -52.32 44.27 7.22
N VAL A 11 -51.43 43.77 6.35
CA VAL A 11 -50.13 43.22 6.75
C VAL A 11 -49.15 44.38 6.94
N LEU A 12 -48.93 44.77 8.21
CA LEU A 12 -47.86 45.66 8.61
C LEU A 12 -46.50 44.98 8.37
N PHE A 13 -45.83 45.33 7.27
CA PHE A 13 -44.42 45.05 7.05
C PHE A 13 -43.58 45.94 7.97
N PHE A 14 -43.41 45.52 9.23
CA PHE A 14 -42.31 46.02 10.06
C PHE A 14 -40.99 45.50 9.48
N GLY A 15 -40.30 46.36 8.72
CA GLY A 15 -38.93 46.12 8.27
C GLY A 15 -37.99 46.05 9.46
N LEU A 16 -37.82 44.85 10.03
CA LEU A 16 -36.71 44.55 10.92
C LEU A 16 -35.44 44.58 10.08
N ASN A 17 -34.75 45.71 10.09
CA ASN A 17 -33.37 45.79 9.65
C ASN A 17 -32.53 44.95 10.61
N VAL A 18 -32.41 43.66 10.31
CA VAL A 18 -31.43 42.78 10.93
C VAL A 18 -30.07 43.27 10.44
N ASN A 19 -29.48 44.20 11.19
CA ASN A 19 -28.07 44.53 11.03
C ASN A 19 -27.29 43.25 11.35
N ALA A 20 -26.89 42.53 10.32
CA ALA A 20 -25.99 41.39 10.45
C ALA A 20 -24.66 41.92 11.01
N GLN A 21 -24.47 41.81 12.32
CA GLN A 21 -23.18 42.11 12.92
C GLN A 21 -22.12 41.21 12.27
N GLU A 22 -21.08 41.83 11.71
CA GLU A 22 -19.96 41.08 11.17
C GLU A 22 -19.25 40.32 12.31
N LEU A 23 -19.07 39.01 12.12
CA LEU A 23 -18.32 38.18 13.07
C LEU A 23 -16.87 38.68 13.17
N THR A 24 -16.38 38.81 14.40
CA THR A 24 -14.94 39.03 14.66
C THR A 24 -14.12 37.85 14.13
N ARG A 25 -12.81 38.06 13.90
CA ARG A 25 -11.91 36.99 13.45
C ARG A 25 -11.91 35.78 14.40
N ALA A 26 -11.94 36.02 15.72
CA ALA A 26 -11.98 34.96 16.72
C ALA A 26 -13.29 34.14 16.63
N GLN A 27 -14.44 34.81 16.49
CA GLN A 27 -15.73 34.14 16.28
C GLN A 27 -15.76 33.36 14.97
N LYS A 28 -15.16 33.88 13.88
CA LYS A 28 -15.02 33.16 12.60
C LYS A 28 -14.21 31.88 12.77
N LEU A 29 -13.08 31.91 13.50
CA LEU A 29 -12.27 30.73 13.78
C LEU A 29 -13.04 29.69 14.61
N GLN A 30 -13.73 30.10 15.66
CA GLN A 30 -14.55 29.21 16.47
C GLN A 30 -15.65 28.54 15.62
N LYS A 31 -16.27 29.29 14.70
CA LYS A 31 -17.29 28.75 13.80
C LYS A 31 -16.71 27.73 12.82
N ILE A 32 -15.51 27.99 12.29
CA ILE A 32 -14.78 27.04 11.43
C ILE A 32 -14.53 25.73 12.20
N ASP A 33 -14.08 25.80 13.45
CA ASP A 33 -13.84 24.60 14.26
C ASP A 33 -15.12 23.80 14.54
N GLU A 34 -16.24 24.50 14.80
CA GLU A 34 -17.54 23.86 14.98
C GLU A 34 -18.01 23.15 13.70
N LEU A 35 -17.93 23.82 12.55
CA LEU A 35 -18.29 23.23 11.26
C LEU A 35 -17.41 22.04 10.92
N ASN A 36 -16.10 22.11 11.18
CA ASN A 36 -15.18 20.99 10.98
C ASN A 36 -15.54 19.78 11.86
N LYS A 37 -16.05 19.99 13.08
CA LYS A 37 -16.56 18.89 13.93
C LYS A 37 -17.82 18.26 13.32
N GLN A 38 -18.75 19.07 12.83
CA GLN A 38 -19.96 18.57 12.17
C GLN A 38 -19.64 17.80 10.88
N ILE A 39 -18.73 18.34 10.05
CA ILE A 39 -18.24 17.67 8.84
C ILE A 39 -17.62 16.31 9.19
N LYS A 40 -16.77 16.23 10.22
CA LYS A 40 -16.20 14.95 10.69
C LYS A 40 -17.26 13.91 11.05
N LEU A 41 -18.33 14.32 11.72
CA LEU A 41 -19.43 13.42 12.09
C LEU A 41 -20.19 12.94 10.86
N LEU A 42 -20.51 13.85 9.93
CA LEU A 42 -21.19 13.52 8.67
C LEU A 42 -20.33 12.61 7.79
N GLU A 43 -19.03 12.89 7.66
CA GLU A 43 -18.10 12.04 6.89
C GLU A 43 -18.02 10.63 7.49
N LYS A 44 -17.93 10.52 8.82
CA LYS A 44 -17.92 9.22 9.52
C LYS A 44 -19.21 8.43 9.26
N ASP A 45 -20.36 9.08 9.33
CA ASP A 45 -21.66 8.46 9.06
C ASP A 45 -21.79 8.04 7.58
N PHE A 46 -21.35 8.91 6.67
CA PHE A 46 -21.41 8.67 5.24
C PHE A 46 -20.57 7.44 4.79
N ILE A 47 -19.39 7.23 5.40
CA ILE A 47 -18.56 6.05 5.12
C ILE A 47 -18.94 4.81 5.94
N ALA A 48 -19.93 4.90 6.83
CA ALA A 48 -20.38 3.75 7.59
C ALA A 48 -21.27 2.86 6.69
N PRO A 49 -21.04 1.54 6.66
CA PRO A 49 -22.01 0.60 6.12
C PRO A 49 -23.37 0.70 6.81
N ASP A 50 -24.43 0.24 6.14
CA ASP A 50 -25.77 0.25 6.71
C ASP A 50 -25.89 -0.78 7.85
N ALA A 51 -26.82 -0.55 8.79
CA ALA A 51 -26.98 -1.40 9.97
C ALA A 51 -27.31 -2.87 9.64
N GLN A 52 -28.02 -3.11 8.53
CA GLN A 52 -28.31 -4.46 8.05
C GLN A 52 -27.05 -5.19 7.57
N ASP A 53 -26.21 -4.50 6.80
CA ASP A 53 -24.94 -5.04 6.31
C ASP A 53 -24.01 -5.38 7.49
N PHE A 54 -23.95 -4.52 8.51
CA PHE A 54 -23.22 -4.79 9.75
C PHE A 54 -23.72 -6.03 10.48
N LYS A 55 -25.05 -6.19 10.63
CA LYS A 55 -25.65 -7.35 11.29
C LYS A 55 -25.33 -8.64 10.54
N GLN A 56 -25.38 -8.60 9.21
CA GLN A 56 -25.02 -9.74 8.37
C GLN A 56 -23.54 -10.10 8.53
N ALA A 57 -22.64 -9.13 8.37
CA ALA A 57 -21.20 -9.36 8.52
C ALA A 57 -20.86 -9.95 9.90
N GLN A 58 -21.49 -9.45 10.98
CA GLN A 58 -21.31 -10.02 12.32
C GLN A 58 -21.80 -11.47 12.43
N THR A 59 -22.97 -11.77 11.86
CA THR A 59 -23.52 -13.15 11.86
C THR A 59 -22.59 -14.12 11.16
N GLU A 60 -21.94 -13.67 10.08
CA GLU A 60 -20.98 -14.48 9.31
C GLU A 60 -19.54 -14.38 9.84
N SER A 61 -19.31 -13.67 10.95
CA SER A 61 -17.99 -13.45 11.56
C SER A 61 -16.97 -12.76 10.62
N PHE A 62 -17.44 -11.82 9.81
CA PHE A 62 -16.65 -11.00 8.91
C PHE A 62 -16.47 -9.56 9.39
N ASN A 63 -15.39 -8.94 8.94
CA ASN A 63 -15.22 -7.49 9.04
C ASN A 63 -15.95 -6.84 7.85
N ILE A 64 -16.33 -5.58 8.00
CA ILE A 64 -17.07 -4.83 6.99
C ILE A 64 -16.55 -3.39 6.88
N PHE A 65 -16.56 -2.84 5.67
CA PHE A 65 -16.36 -1.42 5.42
C PHE A 65 -17.06 -1.00 4.12
N ARG A 66 -17.27 0.31 3.95
CA ARG A 66 -17.64 0.94 2.69
C ARG A 66 -16.41 1.60 2.06
N ILE A 67 -16.23 1.44 0.76
CA ILE A 67 -15.21 2.15 -0.03
C ILE A 67 -15.88 2.95 -1.14
N LEU A 68 -15.47 4.19 -1.32
CA LEU A 68 -16.12 5.14 -2.21
C LEU A 68 -15.39 5.24 -3.56
N PRO A 69 -16.06 5.60 -4.66
CA PRO A 69 -15.38 5.83 -5.93
C PRO A 69 -14.55 7.11 -5.86
N ARG A 70 -13.25 7.00 -6.15
CA ARG A 70 -12.31 8.13 -6.09
C ARG A 70 -12.80 9.36 -6.84
N GLU A 71 -13.26 9.17 -8.06
CA GLU A 71 -13.65 10.27 -8.96
C GLU A 71 -14.84 11.10 -8.48
N LYS A 72 -15.62 10.61 -7.51
CA LYS A 72 -16.83 11.30 -7.03
C LYS A 72 -16.60 12.13 -5.77
N ASN A 73 -15.68 11.70 -4.91
CA ASN A 73 -15.55 12.21 -3.55
C ASN A 73 -14.19 12.84 -3.26
N ASP A 74 -13.23 12.78 -4.19
CA ASP A 74 -11.94 13.44 -4.01
C ASP A 74 -12.11 14.96 -3.84
N GLY A 75 -11.41 15.53 -2.86
CA GLY A 75 -11.54 16.93 -2.45
C GLY A 75 -12.85 17.33 -1.77
N ARG A 76 -13.86 16.45 -1.70
CA ARG A 76 -15.13 16.74 -0.99
C ARG A 76 -15.08 16.37 0.49
N MET A 77 -14.25 15.41 0.85
CA MET A 77 -14.04 14.98 2.22
C MET A 77 -12.77 15.62 2.78
N THR A 78 -12.94 16.41 3.81
CA THR A 78 -11.88 17.17 4.47
C THR A 78 -11.02 16.30 5.39
N THR A 79 -11.59 15.23 5.97
CA THR A 79 -10.86 14.42 6.96
C THR A 79 -10.39 13.08 6.43
N LEU A 80 -10.96 12.66 5.29
CA LEU A 80 -10.58 11.47 4.55
C LEU A 80 -9.86 11.88 3.28
N GLY A 81 -8.54 12.04 3.35
CA GLY A 81 -7.71 12.19 2.17
C GLY A 81 -8.03 11.08 1.16
N GLY A 82 -8.16 11.44 -0.12
CA GLY A 82 -8.61 10.51 -1.17
C GLY A 82 -10.12 10.22 -1.19
N GLY A 83 -10.94 10.97 -0.46
CA GLY A 83 -12.40 10.91 -0.58
C GLY A 83 -13.05 9.60 -0.13
N GLY A 84 -12.38 8.84 0.76
CA GLY A 84 -12.84 7.51 1.20
C GLY A 84 -12.67 6.41 0.16
N ALA A 85 -11.87 6.65 -0.89
CA ALA A 85 -11.62 5.68 -1.96
C ALA A 85 -10.54 4.65 -1.64
N TYR A 86 -10.05 4.64 -0.40
CA TYR A 86 -8.97 3.79 0.06
C TYR A 86 -9.39 3.03 1.30
N TYR A 87 -8.79 1.86 1.53
CA TYR A 87 -8.91 1.17 2.80
C TYR A 87 -7.61 0.44 3.15
N SER A 88 -7.20 0.52 4.42
CA SER A 88 -6.16 -0.33 5.00
C SER A 88 -6.81 -1.45 5.81
N PHE A 89 -6.60 -2.70 5.42
CA PHE A 89 -7.04 -3.87 6.16
C PHE A 89 -6.25 -4.03 7.47
N ALA A 90 -4.93 -3.74 7.43
CA ALA A 90 -4.06 -3.83 8.59
C ALA A 90 -4.45 -2.83 9.68
N ARG A 91 -4.78 -1.59 9.29
CA ARG A 91 -5.13 -0.50 10.23
C ARG A 91 -6.64 -0.26 10.37
N LYS A 92 -7.47 -0.99 9.61
CA LYS A 92 -8.94 -0.89 9.57
C LYS A 92 -9.43 0.55 9.40
N THR A 93 -8.85 1.28 8.45
CA THR A 93 -9.13 2.71 8.24
C THR A 93 -9.21 3.07 6.76
N ALA A 94 -10.12 3.99 6.42
CA ALA A 94 -10.27 4.53 5.06
C ALA A 94 -9.39 5.76 4.77
N LYS A 95 -8.55 6.17 5.74
CA LYS A 95 -7.70 7.35 5.58
C LYS A 95 -6.51 7.05 4.65
N TYR A 96 -6.39 7.81 3.57
CA TYR A 96 -5.24 7.76 2.67
C TYR A 96 -3.92 8.10 3.38
N GLY A 97 -2.82 7.54 2.87
CA GLY A 97 -1.46 7.76 3.39
C GLY A 97 -1.10 6.92 4.63
N ASN A 98 -2.02 6.08 5.11
CA ASN A 98 -1.82 5.23 6.28
C ASN A 98 -1.50 3.76 5.91
N GLY A 99 -0.79 3.51 4.81
CA GLY A 99 -0.60 2.14 4.32
C GLY A 99 -1.90 1.54 3.82
N SER A 100 -2.61 2.29 2.97
CA SER A 100 -3.81 1.80 2.32
C SER A 100 -3.45 0.56 1.48
N ASP A 101 -4.33 -0.44 1.48
CA ASP A 101 -4.11 -1.73 0.84
C ASP A 101 -4.94 -1.89 -0.43
N ILE A 102 -6.04 -1.16 -0.55
CA ILE A 102 -6.94 -1.21 -1.71
C ILE A 102 -7.49 0.17 -2.05
N GLU A 103 -7.66 0.44 -3.35
CA GLU A 103 -8.29 1.63 -3.92
C GLU A 103 -9.49 1.23 -4.79
N LEU A 104 -10.58 2.00 -4.76
CA LEU A 104 -11.65 1.95 -5.75
C LEU A 104 -11.60 3.17 -6.67
N SER A 105 -11.34 2.94 -7.95
CA SER A 105 -11.39 3.99 -8.97
C SER A 105 -11.87 3.47 -10.32
N GLN A 106 -12.74 4.24 -10.97
CA GLN A 106 -13.26 3.90 -12.31
C GLN A 106 -13.89 2.49 -12.42
N ASN A 107 -14.52 1.99 -11.35
CA ASN A 107 -15.05 0.61 -11.24
C ASN A 107 -13.99 -0.50 -11.23
N TYR A 108 -12.75 -0.18 -10.85
CA TYR A 108 -11.69 -1.15 -10.62
C TYR A 108 -11.21 -1.08 -9.18
N LEU A 109 -10.89 -2.24 -8.64
CA LEU A 109 -10.14 -2.40 -7.41
C LEU A 109 -8.65 -2.45 -7.75
N SER A 110 -7.82 -1.68 -7.06
CA SER A 110 -6.38 -1.62 -7.30
C SER A 110 -5.57 -1.69 -5.99
N VAL A 111 -4.33 -2.17 -6.07
CA VAL A 111 -3.35 -2.25 -4.95
C VAL A 111 -2.01 -1.65 -5.38
N GLY A 112 -1.16 -1.21 -4.43
CA GLY A 112 0.23 -0.82 -4.74
C GLY A 112 0.40 0.58 -5.35
N PHE A 113 -0.31 1.58 -4.86
CA PHE A 113 -0.40 2.92 -5.48
C PHE A 113 0.66 3.94 -5.02
N ALA A 114 1.51 3.64 -4.03
CA ALA A 114 2.47 4.61 -3.48
C ALA A 114 3.89 4.05 -3.41
N GLY A 115 4.85 4.82 -3.93
CA GLY A 115 6.28 4.52 -3.85
C GLY A 115 6.62 3.18 -4.50
N VAL A 116 7.22 2.29 -3.71
CA VAL A 116 7.65 0.94 -4.14
C VAL A 116 6.69 -0.17 -3.68
N ASN A 117 5.55 0.21 -3.08
CA ASN A 117 4.55 -0.76 -2.66
C ASN A 117 3.91 -1.43 -3.89
N TYR A 118 3.52 -2.68 -3.72
CA TYR A 118 2.83 -3.45 -4.74
C TYR A 118 1.91 -4.49 -4.09
N GLY A 119 1.16 -5.21 -4.92
CA GLY A 119 0.34 -6.30 -4.42
C GLY A 119 -0.27 -7.11 -5.55
N PHE A 120 -1.03 -8.11 -5.16
CA PHE A 120 -1.63 -9.08 -6.06
C PHE A 120 -3.10 -9.20 -5.72
N ILE A 121 -3.97 -9.09 -6.74
CA ILE A 121 -5.40 -9.33 -6.65
C ILE A 121 -5.76 -10.46 -7.61
N TYR A 122 -6.60 -11.37 -7.14
CA TYR A 122 -7.23 -12.39 -7.97
C TYR A 122 -8.74 -12.43 -7.71
N ASP A 123 -9.52 -12.48 -8.78
CA ASP A 123 -10.98 -12.62 -8.75
C ASP A 123 -11.34 -14.11 -8.69
N LEU A 124 -11.95 -14.53 -7.57
CA LEU A 124 -12.39 -15.90 -7.34
C LEU A 124 -13.82 -16.14 -7.85
N GLY A 125 -14.47 -15.14 -8.45
CA GLY A 125 -15.86 -15.21 -8.88
C GLY A 125 -16.83 -15.26 -7.71
N ASP A 126 -17.99 -15.91 -7.87
CA ASP A 126 -19.01 -16.05 -6.80
C ASP A 126 -18.67 -17.14 -5.77
N LEU A 127 -17.38 -17.34 -5.47
CA LEU A 127 -16.96 -18.25 -4.42
C LEU A 127 -17.39 -17.70 -3.04
N PRO A 128 -18.00 -18.49 -2.15
CA PRO A 128 -18.35 -18.02 -0.81
C PRO A 128 -17.12 -17.57 -0.01
N LEU A 129 -17.18 -16.40 0.62
CA LEU A 129 -16.07 -15.91 1.46
C LEU A 129 -15.64 -16.89 2.58
N PRO A 130 -16.54 -17.67 3.23
CA PRO A 130 -16.13 -18.68 4.20
C PRO A 130 -15.18 -19.75 3.64
N SER A 131 -15.32 -20.15 2.36
CA SER A 131 -14.55 -21.25 1.77
C SER A 131 -13.13 -20.85 1.35
N VAL A 132 -12.79 -19.56 1.36
CA VAL A 132 -11.43 -19.11 1.04
C VAL A 132 -10.52 -19.31 2.26
N SER A 133 -9.47 -20.09 2.13
CA SER A 133 -8.48 -20.31 3.20
C SER A 133 -7.06 -20.26 2.64
N ARG A 134 -6.05 -20.35 3.52
CA ARG A 134 -4.63 -20.37 3.13
C ARG A 134 -4.30 -21.56 2.22
N GLU A 135 -5.05 -22.65 2.35
CA GLU A 135 -4.85 -23.91 1.65
C GLU A 135 -5.46 -23.91 0.23
N THR A 136 -6.29 -22.92 -0.10
CA THR A 136 -6.78 -22.76 -1.48
C THR A 136 -5.61 -22.54 -2.43
N THR A 137 -5.68 -23.12 -3.63
CA THR A 137 -4.59 -23.07 -4.62
C THR A 137 -4.17 -21.63 -4.92
N GLU A 138 -5.15 -20.74 -5.01
CA GLU A 138 -4.99 -19.31 -5.27
C GLU A 138 -4.31 -18.59 -4.12
N ALA A 139 -4.61 -18.96 -2.87
CA ALA A 139 -3.97 -18.38 -1.68
C ALA A 139 -2.60 -18.95 -1.37
N ASN A 140 -2.33 -20.20 -1.76
CA ASN A 140 -1.09 -20.86 -1.41
C ASN A 140 0.14 -20.14 -2.01
N PHE A 141 0.08 -19.73 -3.28
CA PHE A 141 1.15 -18.93 -3.88
C PHE A 141 1.35 -17.62 -3.11
N LEU A 142 0.28 -16.86 -2.89
CA LEU A 142 0.36 -15.59 -2.16
C LEU A 142 0.79 -15.79 -0.70
N ALA A 143 0.53 -16.93 -0.07
CA ALA A 143 0.97 -17.20 1.30
C ALA A 143 2.48 -17.49 1.40
N ASN A 144 3.08 -17.98 0.31
CA ASN A 144 4.49 -18.40 0.28
C ASN A 144 5.41 -17.42 -0.44
N TYR A 145 4.84 -16.45 -1.19
CA TYR A 145 5.62 -15.42 -1.87
C TYR A 145 6.48 -14.61 -0.88
N ARG A 146 7.73 -14.34 -1.26
CA ARG A 146 8.68 -13.57 -0.46
C ARG A 146 9.00 -12.26 -1.20
N PRO A 147 8.58 -11.09 -0.68
CA PRO A 147 8.93 -9.83 -1.31
C PRO A 147 10.47 -9.65 -1.25
N PRO A 148 11.11 -9.21 -2.34
CA PRO A 148 12.52 -8.83 -2.28
C PRO A 148 12.70 -7.60 -1.37
N THR A 149 13.92 -7.42 -0.88
CA THR A 149 14.31 -6.31 0.01
C THR A 149 15.13 -5.24 -0.70
N ASP A 150 15.77 -5.58 -1.83
CA ASP A 150 16.50 -4.66 -2.69
C ASP A 150 15.54 -3.80 -3.54
N GLU A 151 15.71 -2.47 -3.52
CA GLU A 151 14.78 -1.56 -4.19
C GLU A 151 14.64 -1.79 -5.71
N PRO A 152 15.73 -1.96 -6.48
CA PRO A 152 15.65 -2.39 -7.88
C PRO A 152 14.80 -3.65 -8.10
N GLU A 153 14.97 -4.69 -7.29
CA GLU A 153 14.17 -5.91 -7.37
C GLU A 153 12.70 -5.66 -7.00
N ILE A 154 12.45 -4.87 -5.96
CA ILE A 154 11.08 -4.45 -5.57
C ILE A 154 10.38 -3.77 -6.74
N ARG A 155 11.07 -2.87 -7.46
CA ARG A 155 10.51 -2.20 -8.64
C ARG A 155 10.28 -3.15 -9.82
N ASN A 156 11.10 -4.19 -9.95
CA ASN A 156 10.86 -5.26 -10.92
C ASN A 156 9.57 -6.01 -10.59
N GLU A 157 9.40 -6.43 -9.33
CA GLU A 157 8.19 -7.12 -8.88
C GLU A 157 6.94 -6.25 -8.99
N GLN A 158 7.02 -4.96 -8.66
CA GLN A 158 5.92 -4.00 -8.86
C GLN A 158 5.46 -3.95 -10.33
N ARG A 159 6.39 -4.00 -11.30
CA ARG A 159 6.02 -4.04 -12.72
C ARG A 159 5.36 -5.36 -13.12
N LYS A 160 5.88 -6.48 -12.61
CA LYS A 160 5.32 -7.82 -12.88
C LYS A 160 3.93 -7.99 -12.27
N ALA A 161 3.64 -7.34 -11.14
CA ALA A 161 2.36 -7.42 -10.44
C ALA A 161 1.14 -7.02 -11.31
N ARG A 162 1.34 -6.23 -12.38
CA ARG A 162 0.31 -5.90 -13.38
C ARG A 162 -0.29 -7.12 -14.10
N GLY A 163 0.45 -8.22 -14.14
CA GLY A 163 0.07 -9.46 -14.79
C GLY A 163 1.03 -10.57 -14.40
N TYR A 164 0.95 -11.03 -13.16
CA TYR A 164 1.85 -12.03 -12.60
C TYR A 164 1.26 -13.43 -12.77
N GLY A 165 1.88 -14.25 -13.62
CA GLY A 165 1.49 -15.64 -13.83
C GLY A 165 2.18 -16.59 -12.84
N ALA A 166 1.41 -17.35 -12.07
CA ALA A 166 1.93 -18.41 -11.20
C ALA A 166 0.92 -19.56 -11.11
N ASN A 167 1.36 -20.81 -11.26
CA ASN A 167 0.52 -22.01 -11.16
C ASN A 167 -0.73 -21.97 -12.06
N GLY A 168 -0.63 -21.38 -13.25
CA GLY A 168 -1.76 -21.22 -14.17
C GLY A 168 -2.74 -20.10 -13.79
N ILE A 169 -2.48 -19.36 -12.71
CA ILE A 169 -3.28 -18.23 -12.24
C ILE A 169 -2.60 -16.92 -12.66
N LEU A 170 -3.41 -15.96 -13.12
CA LEU A 170 -2.95 -14.61 -13.47
C LEU A 170 -3.41 -13.62 -12.41
N TYR A 171 -2.50 -13.24 -11.51
CA TYR A 171 -2.72 -12.19 -10.53
C TYR A 171 -2.48 -10.82 -11.18
N LYS A 172 -3.21 -9.81 -10.72
CA LYS A 172 -3.13 -8.43 -11.23
C LYS A 172 -3.08 -7.42 -10.10
N ASP A 173 -2.48 -6.27 -10.33
CA ASP A 173 -2.54 -5.12 -9.42
C ASP A 173 -3.88 -4.36 -9.53
N ARG A 174 -4.68 -4.67 -10.57
CA ARG A 174 -5.96 -4.05 -10.87
C ARG A 174 -6.96 -5.04 -11.45
N VAL A 175 -8.16 -5.11 -10.88
CA VAL A 175 -9.27 -5.98 -11.32
C VAL A 175 -10.61 -5.23 -11.34
N PRO A 176 -11.58 -5.61 -12.19
CA PRO A 176 -12.92 -5.04 -12.16
C PRO A 176 -13.59 -5.24 -10.79
N SER A 177 -14.38 -4.26 -10.34
CA SER A 177 -15.17 -4.38 -9.11
C SER A 177 -16.56 -4.96 -9.42
N VAL A 178 -16.71 -6.27 -9.35
CA VAL A 178 -17.98 -6.98 -9.61
C VAL A 178 -18.69 -7.31 -8.30
N ALA A 179 -19.95 -6.90 -8.16
CA ALA A 179 -20.77 -7.25 -6.99
C ALA A 179 -21.07 -8.75 -6.95
N GLY A 180 -21.08 -9.32 -5.75
CA GLY A 180 -21.20 -10.76 -5.52
C GLY A 180 -19.87 -11.51 -5.60
N HIS A 181 -18.85 -10.98 -6.28
CA HIS A 181 -17.57 -11.66 -6.40
C HIS A 181 -16.74 -11.59 -5.11
N THR A 182 -15.99 -12.66 -4.88
CA THR A 182 -14.95 -12.77 -3.85
C THR A 182 -13.58 -12.64 -4.50
N TYR A 183 -12.68 -11.98 -3.79
CA TYR A 183 -11.34 -11.68 -4.24
C TYR A 183 -10.34 -12.11 -3.19
N LEU A 184 -9.16 -12.45 -3.66
CA LEU A 184 -7.98 -12.63 -2.85
C LEU A 184 -7.05 -11.44 -3.09
N LEU A 185 -6.52 -10.85 -2.03
CA LEU A 185 -5.60 -9.73 -2.11
C LEU A 185 -4.42 -9.92 -1.16
N ARG A 186 -3.20 -9.83 -1.69
CA ARG A 186 -2.00 -9.58 -0.88
C ARG A 186 -1.51 -8.15 -1.14
N SER A 187 -1.44 -7.35 -0.09
CA SER A 187 -0.90 -5.99 -0.13
C SER A 187 0.44 -5.96 0.58
N ILE A 188 1.47 -5.48 -0.11
CA ILE A 188 2.84 -5.42 0.36
C ILE A 188 3.25 -3.95 0.42
N ASN A 189 3.12 -3.39 1.62
CA ASN A 189 3.40 -1.99 1.93
C ASN A 189 4.71 -1.88 2.73
N PHE A 190 5.81 -1.53 2.05
CA PHE A 190 7.14 -1.44 2.65
C PHE A 190 7.17 -0.42 3.80
N GLY A 191 7.78 -0.83 4.92
CA GLY A 191 7.84 -0.07 6.17
C GLY A 191 6.51 0.03 6.92
N THR A 192 5.42 -0.57 6.41
CA THR A 192 4.08 -0.41 7.00
C THR A 192 3.37 -1.73 7.32
N SER A 193 3.13 -2.59 6.34
CA SER A 193 2.37 -3.84 6.52
C SER A 193 2.55 -4.81 5.34
N ASP A 194 2.39 -6.10 5.59
CA ASP A 194 2.18 -7.12 4.57
C ASP A 194 1.05 -8.04 5.03
N ILE A 195 -0.02 -8.12 4.22
CA ILE A 195 -1.26 -8.78 4.61
C ILE A 195 -1.90 -9.50 3.42
N LEU A 196 -2.37 -10.71 3.67
CA LEU A 196 -3.20 -11.50 2.77
C LEU A 196 -4.62 -11.58 3.32
N VAL A 197 -5.57 -11.07 2.56
CA VAL A 197 -7.00 -11.04 2.89
C VAL A 197 -7.83 -11.69 1.80
N ALA A 198 -8.99 -12.21 2.17
CA ALA A 198 -10.07 -12.45 1.23
C ALA A 198 -11.21 -11.49 1.52
N PHE A 199 -11.84 -10.99 0.47
CA PHE A 199 -12.97 -10.08 0.60
C PHE A 199 -14.02 -10.32 -0.48
N LYS A 200 -15.29 -10.12 -0.14
CA LYS A 200 -16.42 -10.17 -1.07
C LYS A 200 -16.95 -8.77 -1.26
N VAL A 201 -17.14 -8.36 -2.51
CA VAL A 201 -17.93 -7.16 -2.82
C VAL A 201 -19.39 -7.53 -2.61
N HIS A 202 -19.88 -7.34 -1.39
CA HIS A 202 -21.22 -7.76 -0.98
C HIS A 202 -22.29 -7.07 -1.83
N ARG A 203 -22.17 -5.75 -2.01
CA ARG A 203 -23.10 -4.93 -2.78
C ARG A 203 -22.39 -3.71 -3.35
N LYS A 204 -22.95 -3.19 -4.45
CA LYS A 204 -22.63 -1.87 -4.99
C LYS A 204 -23.83 -0.94 -4.81
N ASP A 205 -23.60 0.20 -4.18
CA ASP A 205 -24.61 1.22 -3.95
C ASP A 205 -24.86 2.04 -5.23
N THR A 206 -25.98 2.77 -5.27
CA THR A 206 -26.36 3.61 -6.41
C THR A 206 -25.39 4.77 -6.66
N ASP A 207 -24.68 5.21 -5.62
CA ASP A 207 -23.60 6.19 -5.72
C ASP A 207 -22.30 5.58 -6.26
N GLY A 208 -22.26 4.27 -6.49
CA GLY A 208 -21.11 3.51 -6.99
C GLY A 208 -20.16 3.01 -5.91
N SER A 209 -20.38 3.36 -4.65
CA SER A 209 -19.61 2.81 -3.52
C SER A 209 -19.84 1.32 -3.36
N LEU A 210 -18.89 0.65 -2.71
CA LEU A 210 -18.94 -0.78 -2.47
C LEU A 210 -19.03 -1.06 -0.98
N ILE A 211 -19.94 -1.96 -0.61
CA ILE A 211 -19.95 -2.61 0.70
C ILE A 211 -19.11 -3.88 0.57
N ILE A 212 -18.05 -3.97 1.39
CA ILE A 212 -17.09 -5.07 1.33
C ILE A 212 -17.09 -5.83 2.64
N PHE A 213 -17.30 -7.15 2.57
CA PHE A 213 -17.08 -8.07 3.68
C PHE A 213 -15.71 -8.69 3.52
N TRP A 214 -14.94 -8.83 4.60
CA TRP A 214 -13.59 -9.37 4.49
C TRP A 214 -13.14 -10.12 5.74
N LYS A 215 -12.16 -11.00 5.54
CA LYS A 215 -11.44 -11.69 6.60
C LYS A 215 -9.95 -11.70 6.34
N ASN A 216 -9.18 -11.66 7.41
CA ASN A 216 -7.74 -11.85 7.35
C ASN A 216 -7.45 -13.33 7.10
N ILE A 217 -6.56 -13.64 6.16
CA ILE A 217 -6.03 -15.00 5.98
C ILE A 217 -4.67 -15.10 6.66
N LEU A 218 -3.78 -14.13 6.41
CA LEU A 218 -2.44 -14.13 6.97
C LEU A 218 -1.91 -12.70 7.14
N THR A 219 -1.20 -12.47 8.24
CA THR A 219 -0.39 -11.26 8.46
C THR A 219 1.07 -11.68 8.45
N PHE A 220 1.92 -10.93 7.75
CA PHE A 220 3.35 -11.18 7.64
C PHE A 220 4.14 -10.13 8.42
N ASP A 221 5.43 -10.38 8.58
CA ASP A 221 6.36 -9.37 9.08
C ASP A 221 6.41 -8.18 8.12
N THR A 222 6.53 -6.97 8.67
CA THR A 222 6.55 -5.75 7.87
C THR A 222 7.78 -5.72 6.96
N PRO A 223 7.60 -5.73 5.63
CA PRO A 223 8.72 -5.77 4.70
C PRO A 223 9.52 -4.48 4.78
N GLN A 224 10.84 -4.60 4.84
CA GLN A 224 11.76 -3.47 4.89
C GLN A 224 12.52 -3.37 3.57
N ILE A 225 12.84 -2.15 3.16
CA ILE A 225 13.76 -1.89 2.07
C ILE A 225 15.15 -1.91 2.66
N GLU A 226 16.03 -2.74 2.10
CA GLU A 226 17.45 -2.67 2.39
C GLU A 226 17.98 -1.35 1.84
N ARG A 227 18.12 -0.36 2.73
CA ARG A 227 18.90 0.82 2.39
C ARG A 227 20.35 0.40 2.47
N ASN A 228 20.99 0.23 1.31
CA ASN A 228 22.44 0.35 1.24
C ASN A 228 22.78 1.66 1.95
N GLN A 229 23.44 1.55 3.11
CA GLN A 229 23.91 2.73 3.83
C GLN A 229 24.93 3.41 2.93
N ALA A 230 24.47 4.36 2.11
CA ALA A 230 25.36 5.37 1.60
C ALA A 230 25.97 6.03 2.84
N ILE A 231 27.25 5.79 3.05
CA ILE A 231 28.06 6.40 4.09
C ILE A 231 27.72 7.89 4.08
N VAL A 232 27.05 8.35 5.13
CA VAL A 232 26.85 9.77 5.39
C VAL A 232 28.23 10.32 5.69
N THR A 233 28.89 10.90 4.69
CA THR A 233 30.07 11.73 4.88
C THR A 233 29.63 13.04 5.50
N ASP A 234 29.61 13.09 6.83
CA ASP A 234 29.64 14.34 7.57
C ASP A 234 30.89 15.13 7.15
N SER A 235 30.71 16.42 6.88
CA SER A 235 31.80 17.39 6.77
C SER A 235 31.60 18.49 7.83
N PRO A 236 32.66 19.15 8.30
CA PRO A 236 33.90 18.61 8.83
C PRO A 236 34.19 19.18 10.23
N GLN A 237 34.80 18.40 11.14
CA GLN A 237 35.96 18.86 11.92
C GLN A 237 36.54 17.75 12.80
N SER A 238 37.86 17.59 12.65
CA SER A 238 38.86 17.00 13.55
C SER A 238 39.29 15.52 13.38
N SER A 239 40.59 15.42 13.08
CA SER A 239 41.56 14.31 13.04
C SER A 239 41.43 13.21 11.98
N GLU A 240 42.42 13.27 11.08
CA GLU A 240 42.85 12.36 10.03
C GLU A 240 42.90 10.86 10.39
N ALA A 241 41.97 10.10 9.81
CA ALA A 241 42.27 8.79 9.25
C ALA A 241 41.70 8.79 7.83
N LYS A 242 42.53 8.53 6.81
CA LYS A 242 42.07 8.45 5.40
C LYS A 242 41.00 7.35 5.30
N ALA A 243 39.74 7.77 5.31
CA ALA A 243 38.61 6.87 5.18
C ALA A 243 38.71 6.10 3.86
N GLU A 244 38.49 4.79 3.93
CA GLU A 244 38.45 3.92 2.75
C GLU A 244 37.20 4.25 1.94
N THR A 245 37.41 4.70 0.70
CA THR A 245 36.32 5.04 -0.20
C THR A 245 35.84 3.80 -0.93
N ILE A 246 34.52 3.60 -1.00
CA ILE A 246 33.88 2.51 -1.75
C ILE A 246 34.19 2.69 -3.26
N ASP A 247 34.58 1.59 -3.90
CA ASP A 247 34.88 1.51 -5.33
C ASP A 247 33.76 0.77 -6.08
N TYR A 248 32.74 1.53 -6.46
CA TYR A 248 31.53 0.98 -7.10
C TYR A 248 31.79 0.35 -8.46
N GLU A 249 32.78 0.84 -9.22
CA GLU A 249 33.13 0.30 -10.53
C GLU A 249 33.71 -1.10 -10.40
N THR A 250 34.65 -1.27 -9.45
CA THR A 250 35.26 -2.57 -9.15
C THR A 250 34.24 -3.53 -8.57
N LEU A 251 33.37 -3.07 -7.65
CA LEU A 251 32.30 -3.86 -7.07
C LEU A 251 31.42 -4.48 -8.15
N ASN A 252 30.86 -3.64 -9.04
CA ASN A 252 29.95 -4.08 -10.10
C ASN A 252 30.65 -5.02 -11.09
N SER A 253 31.91 -4.75 -11.43
CA SER A 253 32.68 -5.58 -12.35
C SER A 253 32.94 -6.97 -11.79
N VAL A 254 33.35 -7.07 -10.52
CA VAL A 254 33.56 -8.34 -9.84
C VAL A 254 32.24 -9.11 -9.67
N GLN A 255 31.18 -8.44 -9.23
CA GLN A 255 29.85 -9.07 -9.07
C GLN A 255 29.35 -9.67 -10.39
N ASN A 256 29.43 -8.92 -11.49
CA ASN A 256 29.00 -9.40 -12.80
C ASN A 256 29.81 -10.60 -13.29
N ALA A 257 31.14 -10.60 -13.07
CA ALA A 257 31.99 -11.73 -13.46
C ALA A 257 31.70 -13.00 -12.65
N LEU A 258 31.41 -12.86 -11.35
CA LEU A 258 31.01 -14.00 -10.50
C LEU A 258 29.66 -14.59 -10.96
N VAL A 259 28.71 -13.74 -11.33
CA VAL A 259 27.43 -14.18 -11.91
C VAL A 259 27.64 -14.94 -13.23
N GLN A 260 28.55 -14.48 -14.09
CA GLN A 260 28.86 -15.15 -15.37
C GLN A 260 29.44 -16.55 -15.20
N ILE A 261 30.15 -16.83 -14.10
CA ILE A 261 30.67 -18.18 -13.79
C ILE A 261 29.70 -19.02 -12.93
N GLY A 262 28.46 -18.56 -12.76
CA GLY A 262 27.39 -19.28 -12.07
C GLY A 262 27.35 -19.11 -10.55
N LEU A 263 28.00 -18.08 -10.00
CA LEU A 263 28.05 -17.81 -8.56
C LEU A 263 27.11 -16.65 -8.19
N PHE A 264 25.82 -16.97 -8.07
CA PHE A 264 24.77 -15.97 -7.82
C PHE A 264 24.64 -15.56 -6.34
N ASN A 265 25.14 -16.37 -5.41
CA ASN A 265 24.97 -16.17 -3.96
C ASN A 265 26.22 -15.57 -3.29
N VAL A 266 27.04 -14.83 -4.06
CA VAL A 266 28.22 -14.14 -3.55
C VAL A 266 27.95 -12.65 -3.47
N SER A 267 28.15 -12.08 -2.28
CA SER A 267 28.16 -10.64 -2.05
C SER A 267 29.59 -10.10 -2.15
N VAL A 268 29.74 -8.96 -2.82
CA VAL A 268 31.01 -8.29 -3.08
C VAL A 268 31.01 -6.90 -2.43
N GLU A 269 32.01 -6.63 -1.61
CA GLU A 269 32.34 -5.29 -1.11
C GLU A 269 33.67 -4.86 -1.74
N ALA A 270 33.80 -3.62 -2.23
CA ALA A 270 35.04 -3.12 -2.81
C ALA A 270 35.38 -1.72 -2.26
N THR A 271 36.62 -1.57 -1.78
CA THR A 271 37.21 -0.28 -1.40
C THR A 271 38.45 -0.01 -2.25
N ASN A 272 39.02 1.19 -2.14
CA ASN A 272 40.28 1.53 -2.78
C ASN A 272 41.48 0.64 -2.35
N LYS A 273 41.37 -0.16 -1.28
CA LYS A 273 42.45 -1.04 -0.80
C LYS A 273 42.21 -2.52 -1.09
N GLU A 274 40.99 -2.99 -0.88
CA GLU A 274 40.67 -4.42 -0.99
C GLU A 274 39.27 -4.69 -1.51
N VAL A 275 39.05 -5.94 -1.93
CA VAL A 275 37.74 -6.48 -2.30
C VAL A 275 37.43 -7.66 -1.39
N THR A 276 36.25 -7.67 -0.78
CA THR A 276 35.81 -8.72 0.14
C THR A 276 34.69 -9.54 -0.48
N LEU A 277 34.84 -10.87 -0.49
CA LEU A 277 33.84 -11.82 -0.97
C LEU A 277 33.17 -12.52 0.20
N ARG A 278 31.83 -12.57 0.24
CA ARG A 278 31.04 -13.23 1.29
C ARG A 278 29.93 -14.08 0.67
N GLY A 279 29.59 -15.21 1.30
CA GLY A 279 28.46 -16.05 0.88
C GLY A 279 28.78 -17.53 0.77
N ASN A 280 27.85 -18.29 0.19
CA ASN A 280 27.96 -19.73 0.00
C ASN A 280 28.16 -20.04 -1.49
N ILE A 281 29.10 -20.94 -1.78
CA ILE A 281 29.41 -21.37 -3.15
C ILE A 281 29.43 -22.90 -3.25
N PRO A 282 29.22 -23.48 -4.45
CA PRO A 282 29.36 -24.92 -4.64
C PRO A 282 30.78 -25.41 -4.33
N LYS A 283 30.89 -26.62 -3.79
CA LYS A 283 32.19 -27.29 -3.56
C LYS A 283 33.09 -27.29 -4.80
N GLY A 284 34.34 -26.89 -4.63
CA GLY A 284 35.34 -26.78 -5.69
C GLY A 284 35.33 -25.46 -6.45
N LYS A 285 34.43 -24.52 -6.13
CA LYS A 285 34.37 -23.19 -6.79
C LYS A 285 35.17 -22.10 -6.08
N MET A 286 35.74 -22.37 -4.91
CA MET A 286 36.48 -21.37 -4.12
C MET A 286 37.63 -20.72 -4.90
N ALA A 287 38.48 -21.55 -5.50
CA ALA A 287 39.66 -21.06 -6.23
C ALA A 287 39.27 -20.23 -7.47
N GLU A 288 38.21 -20.64 -8.16
CA GLU A 288 37.69 -19.93 -9.32
C GLU A 288 37.14 -18.55 -8.93
N ALA A 289 36.32 -18.48 -7.87
CA ALA A 289 35.73 -17.23 -7.37
C ALA A 289 36.80 -16.21 -6.95
N VAL A 290 37.79 -16.64 -6.16
CA VAL A 290 38.86 -15.74 -5.67
C VAL A 290 39.74 -15.28 -6.82
N ARG A 291 40.09 -16.16 -7.76
CA ARG A 291 40.91 -15.80 -8.93
C ARG A 291 40.20 -14.75 -9.80
N THR A 292 38.93 -14.96 -10.13
CA THR A 292 38.14 -14.02 -10.92
C THR A 292 38.10 -12.64 -10.26
N ALA A 293 37.89 -12.57 -8.95
CA ALA A 293 37.92 -11.30 -8.23
C ALA A 293 39.31 -10.63 -8.25
N GLN A 294 40.39 -11.40 -8.09
CA GLN A 294 41.76 -10.88 -8.12
C GLN A 294 42.15 -10.29 -9.48
N GLU A 295 41.79 -10.95 -10.57
CA GLU A 295 42.08 -10.50 -11.95
C GLU A 295 41.44 -9.14 -12.26
N ILE A 296 40.22 -8.92 -11.77
CA ILE A 296 39.48 -7.66 -11.97
C ILE A 296 39.94 -6.58 -11.00
N ALA A 297 40.03 -6.91 -9.71
CA ALA A 297 40.24 -5.92 -8.66
C ALA A 297 41.65 -5.33 -8.66
N LYS A 298 42.66 -6.09 -9.15
CA LYS A 298 44.09 -5.71 -9.17
C LYS A 298 44.61 -5.22 -7.81
N ARG A 299 43.99 -5.69 -6.73
CA ARG A 299 44.28 -5.35 -5.34
C ARG A 299 43.96 -6.55 -4.45
N LYS A 300 44.20 -6.43 -3.15
CA LYS A 300 44.00 -7.51 -2.18
C LYS A 300 42.54 -8.00 -2.23
N VAL A 301 42.35 -9.32 -2.27
CA VAL A 301 41.02 -9.94 -2.14
C VAL A 301 40.96 -10.68 -0.81
N VAL A 302 39.98 -10.33 0.02
CA VAL A 302 39.66 -10.99 1.29
C VAL A 302 38.52 -11.97 1.05
N ASN A 303 38.77 -13.25 1.35
CA ASN A 303 37.82 -14.32 1.09
C ASN A 303 37.13 -14.78 2.38
N HIS A 304 35.82 -14.59 2.46
CA HIS A 304 34.94 -15.11 3.49
C HIS A 304 33.85 -16.03 2.91
N LEU A 305 34.12 -16.68 1.77
CA LEU A 305 33.22 -17.64 1.16
C LEU A 305 33.27 -18.98 1.91
N THR A 306 32.13 -19.68 1.92
CA THR A 306 32.01 -21.04 2.46
C THR A 306 31.56 -21.99 1.34
N GLU A 307 32.19 -23.18 1.24
CA GLU A 307 31.77 -24.21 0.28
C GLU A 307 30.63 -25.05 0.84
N GLN A 308 29.67 -25.40 -0.02
CA GLN A 308 28.57 -26.34 0.23
C GLN A 308 28.65 -27.54 -0.71
#